data_AF-A0AAX2A2W0-F1
#
_entry.id   AF-A0AAX2A2W0-F1
#
_cell.length_a   1.000
_cell.length_b   1.000
_cell.length_c   1.000
_cell.angle_alpha   90.00
_cell.angle_beta   90.00
_cell.angle_gamma   90.00
#
_symmetry.space_group_name_H-M   'P 1'
#
loop_
_entity.id
_entity.type
_entity.pdbx_description
1 polymer ?
#
loop_
_entity_poly.entity_id
_entity_poly.type
_entity_poly.pdbx_seq_one_letter_code
_entity_poly.pdbx_strand_id
1 'polypeptide(L)'
;MGTFVHFTNILAVLALAAFLVLIFLIKREGNDERTQYMVYKLFSFLFTFLLIGLSLIIIVTGWKTIDYTLLRVSITTLMSLNIFVGLVYWIYLSKTA
;
A
#
# COMPACT_ATOMS: atom_id res chain seq x y z
N MET A 1 -19.57 7.69 -12.00
CA MET A 1 -18.56 6.61 -12.10
C MET A 1 -17.27 7.06 -12.79
N GLY A 2 -17.30 7.76 -13.93
CA GLY A 2 -16.08 8.23 -14.60
C GLY A 2 -15.15 9.10 -13.74
N THR A 3 -15.70 10.00 -12.92
CA THR A 3 -14.94 10.83 -11.97
C THR A 3 -14.14 10.02 -10.95
N PHE A 4 -14.73 8.97 -10.36
CA PHE A 4 -14.05 8.11 -9.39
C PHE A 4 -12.86 7.38 -10.02
N VAL A 5 -12.99 6.94 -11.28
CA VAL A 5 -11.88 6.30 -12.01
C VAL A 5 -10.72 7.28 -12.21
N HIS A 6 -10.99 8.53 -12.59
CA HIS A 6 -9.93 9.55 -12.73
C HIS A 6 -9.20 9.82 -11.41
N PHE A 7 -9.92 9.97 -10.30
CA PHE A 7 -9.30 10.13 -8.98
C PHE A 7 -8.43 8.93 -8.59
N THR A 8 -8.90 7.71 -8.83
CA THR A 8 -8.12 6.50 -8.50
C THR A 8 -6.87 6.32 -9.36
N ASN A 9 -6.93 6.77 -10.61
CA ASN A 9 -5.75 6.76 -11.48
C ASN A 9 -4.72 7.79 -11.02
N ILE A 10 -5.15 9.00 -10.60
CA ILE A 10 -4.24 10.00 -10.01
C ILE A 10 -3.62 9.45 -8.73
N LEU A 11 -4.42 8.82 -7.87
CA LEU A 11 -3.96 8.19 -6.64
C LEU A 11 -2.89 7.12 -6.94
N ALA A 12 -3.07 6.31 -7.98
CA ALA A 12 -2.09 5.31 -8.39
C ALA A 12 -0.77 5.94 -8.87
N VAL A 13 -0.82 7.06 -9.59
CA VAL A 13 0.38 7.81 -9.99
C VAL A 13 1.12 8.37 -8.77
N LEU A 14 0.40 8.93 -7.80
CA LEU A 14 1.00 9.40 -6.55
C LEU A 14 1.59 8.25 -5.73
N ALA A 15 0.93 7.09 -5.73
CA ALA A 15 1.45 5.89 -5.07
C ALA A 15 2.74 5.40 -5.74
N LEU A 16 2.84 5.46 -7.07
CA LEU A 16 4.08 5.16 -7.77
C LEU A 16 5.22 6.10 -7.34
N ALA A 17 4.96 7.40 -7.24
CA ALA A 17 5.95 8.36 -6.74
C ALA A 17 6.36 8.05 -5.29
N ALA A 18 5.40 7.75 -4.41
CA ALA A 18 5.67 7.34 -3.04
C ALA A 18 6.49 6.05 -2.95
N PHE A 19 6.24 5.08 -3.84
CA PHE A 19 7.01 3.84 -3.91
C PHE A 19 8.48 4.09 -4.28
N LEU A 20 8.74 4.98 -5.25
CA LEU A 20 10.10 5.37 -5.61
C LEU A 20 10.83 6.04 -4.43
N VAL A 21 10.14 6.93 -3.70
CA VAL A 21 10.68 7.55 -2.47
C VAL A 21 10.97 6.49 -1.41
N LEU A 22 10.05 5.54 -1.20
CA LEU A 22 10.24 4.44 -0.24
C LEU A 22 11.48 3.61 -0.58
N ILE A 23 11.65 3.20 -1.84
CA ILE A 23 12.85 2.46 -2.28
C ILE A 23 14.11 3.27 -2.02
N PHE A 24 14.10 4.57 -2.34
CA PHE A 24 15.26 5.43 -2.12
C PHE A 24 15.63 5.51 -0.64
N LEU A 25 14.63 5.68 0.25
CA LEU A 25 14.86 5.72 1.70
C LEU A 25 15.41 4.39 2.24
N ILE A 26 14.87 3.26 1.79
CA ILE A 26 15.35 1.93 2.19
C ILE A 26 16.81 1.74 1.75
N LYS A 27 17.13 2.06 0.50
CA LYS A 27 18.50 1.93 -0.02
C LYS A 27 19.50 2.82 0.72
N ARG A 28 19.07 3.97 1.23
CA ARG A 28 19.93 4.92 1.93
C ARG A 28 20.42 4.42 3.29
N GLU A 29 19.67 3.53 3.95
CA GLU A 29 20.05 3.03 5.27
C GLU A 29 21.22 2.03 5.28
N GLY A 30 21.56 1.43 4.13
CA GLY A 30 22.62 0.43 4.05
C GLY A 30 22.09 -1.01 4.13
N ASN A 31 22.99 -1.97 4.37
CA ASN A 31 22.69 -3.41 4.34
C ASN A 31 23.15 -4.11 5.63
N ASP A 32 22.85 -3.50 6.77
CA ASP A 32 23.17 -4.07 8.08
C ASP A 32 22.00 -4.93 8.59
N GLU A 33 22.27 -5.79 9.58
CA GLU A 33 21.26 -6.69 10.19
C GLU A 33 20.03 -5.91 10.70
N ARG A 34 20.25 -4.69 11.20
CA ARG A 34 19.19 -3.77 11.63
C ARG A 34 18.24 -3.41 10.49
N THR A 35 18.78 -3.02 9.33
CA THR A 35 17.97 -2.65 8.17
C THR A 35 17.20 -3.85 7.65
N GLN A 36 17.80 -5.04 7.63
CA GLN A 36 17.11 -6.28 7.26
C GLN A 36 15.91 -6.56 8.18
N TYR A 37 16.08 -6.39 9.50
CA TYR A 37 14.99 -6.55 10.45
C TYR A 37 13.87 -5.52 10.27
N MET A 38 14.20 -4.26 9.98
CA MET A 38 13.20 -3.23 9.71
C MET A 38 12.44 -3.47 8.41
N VAL A 39 13.14 -3.93 7.36
CA VAL A 39 12.50 -4.32 6.09
C VAL A 39 11.56 -5.50 6.29
N TYR A 40 11.94 -6.49 7.11
CA TYR A 40 11.04 -7.59 7.47
C TYR A 40 9.80 -7.11 8.21
N LYS A 41 9.95 -6.21 9.19
CA LYS A 41 8.81 -5.58 9.89
C LYS A 41 7.90 -4.81 8.95
N LEU A 42 8.47 -4.02 8.04
CA LEU A 42 7.74 -3.29 7.01
C LEU A 42 6.95 -4.27 6.14
N PHE A 43 7.61 -5.30 5.60
CA PHE A 43 6.97 -6.31 4.76
C PHE A 43 5.82 -7.02 5.47
N SER A 44 6.07 -7.52 6.68
CA SER A 44 5.07 -8.23 7.48
C SER A 44 3.84 -7.36 7.72
N PHE A 45 4.04 -6.11 8.13
CA PHE A 45 2.97 -5.14 8.33
C PHE A 45 2.16 -4.88 7.04
N LEU A 46 2.84 -4.59 5.93
CA LEU A 46 2.18 -4.30 4.65
C LEU A 46 1.43 -5.51 4.10
N PHE A 47 1.99 -6.71 4.28
CA PHE A 47 1.34 -7.96 3.89
C PHE A 47 0.06 -8.19 4.70
N THR A 48 0.11 -8.03 6.01
CA THR A 48 -1.08 -8.13 6.88
C THR A 48 -2.12 -7.08 6.50
N PHE A 49 -1.73 -5.82 6.31
CA PHE A 49 -2.63 -4.75 5.90
C PHE A 49 -3.32 -5.06 4.57
N LEU A 50 -2.56 -5.52 3.57
CA LEU A 50 -3.09 -5.90 2.26
C LEU A 50 -4.09 -7.06 2.35
N LEU A 51 -3.76 -8.11 3.12
CA LEU A 51 -4.64 -9.26 3.31
C LEU A 51 -5.96 -8.89 4.00
N ILE A 52 -5.91 -8.04 5.03
CA ILE A 52 -7.12 -7.54 5.68
C ILE A 52 -7.99 -6.77 4.69
N GLY A 53 -7.39 -5.88 3.89
CA GLY A 53 -8.11 -5.12 2.87
C GLY A 53 -8.72 -5.99 1.79
N LEU A 54 -7.98 -6.99 1.29
CA LEU A 54 -8.48 -7.94 0.30
C LEU A 54 -9.62 -8.80 0.85
N SER A 55 -9.47 -9.30 2.09
CA SER A 55 -10.52 -10.05 2.76
C SER A 55 -11.81 -9.22 2.87
N LEU A 56 -11.70 -7.94 3.24
CA LEU A 56 -12.84 -7.04 3.31
C LEU A 56 -13.51 -6.86 1.94
N ILE A 57 -12.74 -6.67 0.87
CA ILE A 57 -13.28 -6.57 -0.50
C ILE A 57 -14.04 -7.87 -0.87
N ILE A 58 -13.45 -9.04 -0.62
CA ILE A 58 -14.06 -10.34 -0.92
C ILE A 58 -15.38 -10.50 -0.16
N ILE A 59 -15.38 -10.19 1.13
CA ILE A 59 -16.57 -10.26 1.99
C ILE A 59 -17.70 -9.39 1.43
N VAL A 60 -17.41 -8.13 1.05
CA VAL A 60 -18.42 -7.23 0.51
C VAL A 60 -18.92 -7.73 -0.85
N THR A 61 -18.04 -8.21 -1.72
CA THR A 61 -18.44 -8.80 -3.03
C THR A 61 -19.24 -10.09 -2.89
N GLY A 62 -19.08 -10.82 -1.78
CA GLY A 62 -19.86 -12.03 -1.49
C GLY A 62 -21.30 -11.74 -1.04
N TRP A 63 -21.54 -10.58 -0.41
CA TRP A 63 -22.88 -10.18 0.03
C TRP A 63 -23.67 -9.37 -0.99
N LYS A 64 -22.99 -8.65 -1.89
CA LYS A 64 -23.63 -7.83 -2.92
C LYS A 64 -22.90 -7.96 -4.24
N THR A 65 -23.66 -8.03 -5.32
CA THR A 65 -23.12 -7.90 -6.66
C THR A 65 -22.52 -6.51 -6.83
N ILE A 66 -21.21 -6.48 -7.10
CA ILE A 66 -20.46 -5.25 -7.38
C ILE A 66 -20.11 -5.24 -8.86
N ASP A 67 -20.23 -4.06 -9.49
CA ASP A 67 -19.79 -3.86 -10.86
C ASP A 67 -18.26 -3.88 -10.97
N TYR A 68 -17.75 -4.30 -12.12
CA TYR A 68 -16.32 -4.40 -12.36
C TYR A 68 -15.57 -3.07 -12.11
N THR A 69 -16.20 -1.92 -12.39
CA THR A 69 -15.57 -0.60 -12.21
C THR A 69 -15.31 -0.32 -10.74
N LEU A 70 -16.29 -0.56 -9.87
CA LEU A 70 -16.14 -0.36 -8.42
C LEU A 70 -15.14 -1.34 -7.82
N LEU A 71 -15.11 -2.59 -8.28
CA LEU A 71 -14.10 -3.58 -7.86
C LEU A 71 -12.68 -3.11 -8.22
N ARG A 72 -12.48 -2.68 -9.48
CA ARG A 72 -11.20 -2.13 -9.96
C ARG A 72 -10.76 -0.92 -9.13
N VAL A 73 -11.67 0.00 -8.87
CA VAL A 73 -11.42 1.20 -8.04
C VAL A 73 -11.00 0.80 -6.63
N SER A 74 -11.69 -0.16 -6.01
CA SER A 74 -11.42 -0.62 -4.65
C SER A 74 -10.03 -1.27 -4.54
N ILE A 75 -9.69 -2.16 -5.47
CA ILE A 75 -8.37 -2.82 -5.51
C ILE A 75 -7.25 -1.81 -5.76
N THR A 76 -7.44 -0.90 -6.73
CA THR A 76 -6.45 0.14 -7.05
C THR A 76 -6.20 1.06 -5.86
N THR A 77 -7.27 1.42 -5.14
CA THR A 77 -7.19 2.24 -3.93
C THR A 77 -6.47 1.49 -2.81
N LEU A 78 -6.79 0.21 -2.58
CA LEU A 78 -6.12 -0.61 -1.56
C LEU A 78 -4.63 -0.73 -1.83
N MET A 79 -4.23 -1.00 -3.07
CA MET A 79 -2.81 -1.07 -3.46
C MET A 79 -2.10 0.26 -3.24
N SER A 80 -2.74 1.36 -3.62
CA SER A 80 -2.19 2.71 -3.43
C SER A 80 -2.02 3.06 -1.95
N LEU A 81 -3.06 2.79 -1.14
CA LEU A 81 -3.01 2.98 0.30
C LEU A 81 -1.91 2.13 0.95
N ASN A 82 -1.75 0.88 0.51
CA ASN A 82 -0.70 0.01 1.03
C ASN A 82 0.68 0.65 0.86
N ILE A 83 0.95 1.27 -0.30
CA ILE A 83 2.22 1.98 -0.54
C ILE A 83 2.35 3.21 0.37
N PHE A 84 1.32 4.04 0.50
CA PHE A 84 1.38 5.23 1.36
C PHE A 84 1.59 4.87 2.83
N VAL A 85 0.87 3.87 3.33
CA VAL A 85 1.04 3.39 4.70
C VAL A 85 2.45 2.81 4.88
N GLY A 86 2.99 2.10 3.88
CA GLY A 86 4.37 1.62 3.88
C GLY A 86 5.41 2.74 3.98
N LEU A 87 5.21 3.83 3.24
CA LEU A 87 6.07 5.02 3.34
C LEU A 87 6.04 5.63 4.75
N VAL A 88 4.84 5.86 5.29
CA VAL A 88 4.68 6.45 6.62
C VAL A 88 5.26 5.53 7.70
N TYR A 89 5.02 4.22 7.60
CA TYR A 89 5.51 3.24 8.55
C TYR A 89 7.03 3.08 8.48
N TRP A 90 7.62 3.15 7.29
CA TRP A 90 9.07 3.19 7.15
C TRP A 90 9.69 4.43 7.81
N ILE A 91 9.10 5.62 7.59
CA ILE A 91 9.54 6.85 8.24
C ILE A 91 9.47 6.71 9.76
N TYR A 92 8.39 6.11 10.28
CA TYR A 92 8.26 5.80 11.71
C TYR A 92 9.37 4.86 12.20
N LEU A 93 9.56 3.70 11.56
CA LEU A 93 10.60 2.75 11.93
C LEU A 93 12.00 3.36 11.91
N SER A 94 12.33 4.13 10.87
CA SER A 94 13.64 4.79 10.72
C SER A 94 13.94 5.84 11.80
N LYS A 95 12.89 6.40 12.44
CA LYS A 95 13.04 7.36 13.54
C LYS A 95 13.07 6.70 14.92
N THR A 96 12.45 5.52 15.06
CA THR A 96 12.30 4.83 16.35
C THR A 96 13.37 3.77 16.58
N ALA A 97 13.91 3.17 15.52
CA ALA A 97 15.03 2.24 15.60
C ALA A 97 16.35 2.98 15.85
#